data_AF-F0VDR0-F1
#
_entry.id   AF-F0VDR0-F1
#
_cell.length_a   1.000
_cell.length_b   1.000
_cell.length_c   1.000
_cell.angle_alpha   90.00
_cell.angle_beta   90.00
_cell.angle_gamma   90.00
#
_symmetry.space_group_name_H-M   'P 1'
#
loop_
_entity.id
_entity.type
_entity.pdbx_description
1 polymer ?
#
loop_
_entity_poly.entity_id
_entity_poly.type
_entity_poly.pdbx_seq_one_letter_code
_entity_poly.pdbx_strand_id
1 'polypeptide(L)'
;MEVEVDVGGIKQYLWHGRFRVLVCDPIDQAGMDILSSFAEVDTKLKLSEEELCSIVGNYDGLMVRSGTTVTEKIIKHGKRLKIIGRAGVGVDNVCVEAATAQGIFVVNSPNGNTMAAAELTLGLMMALARKIAQADASVGTHVARVCAALGMEALAYDPFINEEKAKAIGCKNVALDTLLASSDFITLHVPLLENTRHLINAEKLKLIKKGACIINAARGGVIDEKAVAEALMTNELAGAALDVFENEKEFTKDNPLIQAKENGKNVILTPHIGASTFEAQHNVAVDVALQFKETLLGGLPQSAVNLQCVRSQHLASFVNLAETLGRLCSKLVDEPVETLHLKIRGSIESADADVLLLSAAQGMLRTRCDHVVNFVNVKRIAQEHKLELVVSKGDWMK
;
A
#
# COMPACT_ATOMS: atom_id res chain seq x y z
N MET A 1 -35.08 -12.48 10.61
CA MET A 1 -36.10 -13.33 9.96
C MET A 1 -35.51 -13.68 8.61
N GLU A 2 -34.96 -14.89 8.47
CA GLU A 2 -34.38 -15.36 7.21
C GLU A 2 -35.50 -16.03 6.41
N VAL A 3 -35.62 -15.66 5.13
CA VAL A 3 -36.43 -16.39 4.16
C VAL A 3 -35.47 -16.88 3.09
N GLU A 4 -35.33 -18.20 3.01
CA GLU A 4 -34.53 -18.90 2.02
C GLU A 4 -35.42 -19.13 0.79
N VAL A 5 -34.97 -18.68 -0.39
CA VAL A 5 -35.64 -18.99 -1.66
C VAL A 5 -34.62 -19.60 -2.60
N ASP A 6 -34.81 -20.88 -2.93
CA ASP A 6 -34.00 -21.61 -3.90
C ASP A 6 -34.55 -21.34 -5.32
N VAL A 7 -33.76 -20.65 -6.14
CA VAL A 7 -34.02 -20.49 -7.57
C VAL A 7 -32.75 -20.85 -8.34
N GLY A 8 -32.67 -22.08 -8.84
CA GLY A 8 -31.66 -22.49 -9.82
C GLY A 8 -30.23 -22.61 -9.28
N GLY A 9 -30.04 -22.95 -8.00
CA GLY A 9 -28.71 -23.27 -7.46
C GLY A 9 -27.82 -22.06 -7.12
N ILE A 10 -28.36 -20.84 -7.16
CA ILE A 10 -27.68 -19.62 -6.70
C ILE A 10 -28.26 -19.24 -5.34
N LYS A 11 -27.48 -19.38 -4.27
CA LYS A 11 -27.85 -18.85 -2.95
C LYS A 11 -27.90 -17.32 -3.00
N GLN A 12 -29.10 -16.74 -3.04
CA GLN A 12 -29.31 -15.31 -2.83
C GLN A 12 -29.79 -15.05 -1.40
N TYR A 13 -29.00 -14.31 -0.63
CA TYR A 13 -29.38 -13.84 0.69
C TYR A 13 -30.25 -12.57 0.56
N LEU A 14 -31.56 -12.68 0.79
CA LEU A 14 -32.50 -11.54 0.81
C LEU A 14 -32.52 -10.89 2.20
N TRP A 15 -31.51 -10.08 2.51
CA TRP A 15 -31.45 -9.30 3.75
C TRP A 15 -32.44 -8.11 3.70
N HIS A 16 -33.28 -7.96 4.74
CA HIS A 16 -34.35 -6.95 4.82
C HIS A 16 -34.01 -5.72 5.69
N GLY A 17 -32.85 -5.69 6.35
CA GLY A 17 -32.26 -4.40 6.73
C GLY A 17 -31.62 -3.80 5.48
N ARG A 18 -31.59 -2.49 5.30
CA ARG A 18 -30.65 -1.89 4.34
C ARG A 18 -29.55 -1.25 5.17
N PHE A 19 -28.33 -1.75 5.04
CA PHE A 19 -27.17 -1.08 5.63
C PHE A 19 -27.11 0.31 5.04
N ARG A 20 -26.69 1.31 5.82
CA ARG A 20 -26.50 2.66 5.28
C ARG A 20 -25.01 2.92 5.09
N VAL A 21 -24.63 3.30 3.88
CA VAL A 21 -23.25 3.64 3.54
C VAL A 21 -23.18 5.11 3.14
N LEU A 22 -22.32 5.87 3.81
CA LEU A 22 -22.03 7.26 3.46
C LEU A 22 -20.80 7.30 2.56
N VAL A 23 -20.90 7.99 1.43
CA VAL A 23 -19.81 8.24 0.48
C VAL A 23 -19.47 9.74 0.51
N CYS A 24 -18.26 10.09 0.98
CA CYS A 24 -17.84 11.49 1.17
C CYS A 24 -16.92 12.03 0.07
N ASP A 25 -16.36 11.15 -0.76
CA ASP A 25 -15.50 11.52 -1.88
C ASP A 25 -16.03 10.93 -3.20
N PRO A 26 -15.63 11.44 -4.37
CA PRO A 26 -16.03 10.86 -5.65
C PRO A 26 -15.51 9.43 -5.84
N ILE A 27 -16.42 8.45 -5.93
CA ILE A 27 -16.13 7.03 -6.16
C ILE A 27 -16.61 6.63 -7.56
N ASP A 28 -15.90 5.68 -8.19
CA ASP A 28 -16.31 5.13 -9.49
C ASP A 28 -17.69 4.46 -9.42
N GLN A 29 -18.45 4.56 -10.52
CA GLN A 29 -19.83 4.08 -10.58
C GLN A 29 -19.94 2.57 -10.29
N ALA A 30 -18.97 1.75 -10.70
CA ALA A 30 -19.03 0.33 -10.43
C ALA A 30 -18.94 -0.01 -8.94
N GLY A 31 -18.13 0.74 -8.19
CA GLY A 31 -18.12 0.66 -6.73
C GLY A 31 -19.46 1.08 -6.14
N MET A 32 -20.06 2.17 -6.65
CA MET A 32 -21.38 2.65 -6.23
C MET A 32 -22.50 1.64 -6.51
N ASP A 33 -22.46 0.95 -7.66
CA ASP A 33 -23.42 -0.08 -8.05
C ASP A 33 -23.33 -1.30 -7.14
N ILE A 34 -22.11 -1.72 -6.79
CA ILE A 34 -21.88 -2.80 -5.83
C ILE A 34 -22.41 -2.40 -4.47
N LEU A 35 -22.08 -1.21 -3.95
CA LEU A 35 -22.62 -0.71 -2.67
C LEU A 35 -24.16 -0.69 -2.69
N SER A 36 -24.76 -0.16 -3.76
CA SER A 36 -26.20 -0.03 -3.92
C SER A 36 -26.92 -1.38 -4.04
N SER A 37 -26.20 -2.46 -4.40
CA SER A 37 -26.76 -3.81 -4.48
C SER A 37 -27.08 -4.43 -3.12
N PHE A 38 -26.52 -3.91 -2.02
CA PHE A 38 -26.74 -4.47 -0.67
C PHE A 38 -26.94 -3.40 0.44
N ALA A 39 -26.77 -2.12 0.13
CA ALA A 39 -26.90 -1.01 1.07
C ALA A 39 -27.64 0.19 0.45
N GLU A 40 -28.25 1.02 1.31
CA GLU A 40 -28.70 2.37 0.96
C GLU A 40 -27.48 3.31 1.00
N VAL A 41 -27.17 3.92 -0.14
CA VAL A 41 -25.96 4.71 -0.33
C VAL A 41 -26.30 6.20 -0.40
N ASP A 42 -25.80 6.97 0.57
CA ASP A 42 -25.88 8.43 0.55
C ASP A 42 -24.55 9.02 0.07
N THR A 43 -24.59 9.88 -0.95
CA THR A 43 -23.41 10.59 -1.44
C THR A 43 -23.46 12.04 -0.99
N LYS A 44 -22.50 12.45 -0.14
CA LYS A 44 -22.39 13.82 0.37
C LYS A 44 -20.94 14.28 0.31
N LEU A 45 -20.61 14.97 -0.77
CA LEU A 45 -19.24 15.40 -1.06
C LEU A 45 -18.91 16.68 -0.29
N LYS A 46 -17.62 16.84 0.04
CA LYS A 46 -17.05 18.08 0.62
C LYS A 46 -17.67 18.52 1.96
N LEU A 47 -18.08 17.57 2.79
CA LEU A 47 -18.56 17.85 4.14
C LEU A 47 -17.41 18.40 5.00
N SER A 48 -17.70 19.40 5.83
CA SER A 48 -16.80 19.79 6.91
C SER A 48 -16.71 18.68 7.96
N GLU A 49 -15.68 18.73 8.81
CA GLU A 49 -15.55 17.77 9.92
C GLU A 49 -16.79 17.82 10.84
N GLU A 50 -17.31 19.02 11.13
CA GLU A 50 -18.52 19.22 11.94
C GLU A 50 -19.76 18.61 11.29
N GLU A 51 -19.97 18.86 10.00
CA GLU A 51 -21.10 18.32 9.25
C GLU A 51 -21.04 16.80 9.21
N LEU A 52 -19.84 16.23 8.97
CA LEU A 52 -19.64 14.79 8.96
C LEU A 52 -19.90 14.18 10.33
N CYS A 53 -19.41 14.79 11.42
CA CYS A 53 -19.71 14.35 12.79
C CYS A 53 -21.21 14.33 13.08
N SER A 54 -21.98 15.27 12.53
CA SER A 54 -23.42 15.36 12.78
C SER A 54 -24.25 14.23 12.15
N ILE A 55 -23.76 13.64 11.06
CA ILE A 55 -24.51 12.64 10.29
C ILE A 55 -23.94 11.23 10.37
N VAL A 56 -22.63 11.07 10.61
CA VAL A 56 -21.91 9.79 10.49
C VAL A 56 -22.46 8.69 11.40
N GLY A 57 -23.04 9.06 12.55
CA GLY A 57 -23.66 8.12 13.49
C GLY A 57 -24.88 7.36 12.94
N ASN A 58 -25.43 7.79 11.80
CA ASN A 58 -26.58 7.14 11.15
C ASN A 58 -26.18 6.03 10.15
N TYR A 59 -24.88 5.84 9.91
CA TYR A 59 -24.36 4.95 8.88
C TYR A 59 -23.64 3.74 9.48
N ASP A 60 -23.71 2.63 8.76
CA ASP A 60 -23.02 1.38 9.08
C ASP A 60 -21.65 1.29 8.36
N GLY A 61 -21.45 2.06 7.29
CA GLY A 61 -20.18 2.17 6.58
C GLY A 61 -19.86 3.59 6.09
N LEU A 62 -18.57 3.93 6.04
CA LEU A 62 -18.06 5.22 5.55
C LEU A 62 -17.02 5.00 4.45
N MET A 63 -17.33 5.39 3.22
CA MET A 63 -16.46 5.29 2.05
C MET A 63 -15.84 6.66 1.74
N VAL A 64 -14.51 6.70 1.63
CA VAL A 64 -13.71 7.90 1.34
C VAL A 64 -12.61 7.60 0.32
N ARG A 65 -11.96 8.65 -0.17
CA ARG A 65 -10.69 8.63 -0.93
C ARG A 65 -9.68 9.52 -0.22
N SER A 66 -8.89 10.29 -0.95
CA SER A 66 -7.88 11.21 -0.40
C SER A 66 -8.44 12.57 0.01
N GLY A 67 -9.67 12.90 -0.38
CA GLY A 67 -10.25 14.23 -0.15
C GLY A 67 -10.73 14.42 1.29
N THR A 68 -11.44 13.43 1.82
CA THR A 68 -11.99 13.47 3.18
C THR A 68 -10.98 12.92 4.18
N THR A 69 -10.68 13.67 5.23
CA THR A 69 -9.84 13.20 6.35
C THR A 69 -10.73 12.68 7.48
N VAL A 70 -10.59 11.39 7.82
CA VAL A 70 -11.39 10.71 8.85
C VAL A 70 -10.63 10.73 10.17
N THR A 71 -10.87 11.78 10.95
CA THR A 71 -10.21 12.04 12.24
C THR A 71 -10.79 11.17 13.37
N GLU A 72 -10.09 11.11 14.50
CA GLU A 72 -10.59 10.49 15.74
C GLU A 72 -11.96 11.07 16.17
N LYS A 73 -12.16 12.37 15.97
CA LYS A 73 -13.41 13.07 16.32
C LYS A 73 -14.57 12.54 15.50
N ILE A 74 -14.40 12.37 14.18
CA ILE A 74 -15.42 11.76 13.30
C ILE A 74 -15.73 10.33 13.74
N ILE A 75 -14.68 9.53 13.99
CA ILE A 75 -14.82 8.13 14.37
C ILE A 75 -15.62 7.99 15.67
N LYS A 76 -15.38 8.82 16.69
CA LYS A 76 -16.16 8.87 17.94
C LYS A 76 -17.65 9.17 17.75
N HIS A 77 -18.03 9.87 16.69
CA HIS A 77 -19.44 10.12 16.38
C HIS A 77 -20.08 9.00 15.56
N GLY A 78 -19.27 8.16 14.90
CA GLY A 78 -19.69 7.02 14.08
C GLY A 78 -20.10 5.78 14.88
N LYS A 79 -20.98 5.92 15.88
CA LYS A 79 -21.34 4.85 16.82
C LYS A 79 -21.92 3.56 16.18
N ARG A 80 -22.42 3.67 14.94
CA ARG A 80 -22.96 2.54 14.16
C ARG A 80 -21.99 2.01 13.11
N LEU A 81 -20.88 2.70 12.87
CA LEU A 81 -19.92 2.30 11.84
C LEU A 81 -19.36 0.93 12.18
N LYS A 82 -19.27 0.08 11.16
CA LYS A 82 -18.61 -1.22 11.20
C LYS A 82 -17.39 -1.24 10.30
N ILE A 83 -17.37 -0.39 9.28
CA ILE A 83 -16.31 -0.32 8.29
C ILE A 83 -16.07 1.12 7.79
N ILE A 84 -14.80 1.48 7.64
CA ILE A 84 -14.31 2.65 6.92
C ILE A 84 -13.47 2.15 5.75
N GLY A 85 -13.84 2.52 4.54
CA GLY A 85 -13.12 2.16 3.33
C GLY A 85 -12.45 3.35 2.71
N ARG A 86 -11.14 3.25 2.47
CA ARG A 86 -10.45 4.18 1.60
C ARG A 86 -10.23 3.53 0.24
N ALA A 87 -10.90 4.05 -0.80
CA ALA A 87 -10.66 3.67 -2.18
C ALA A 87 -9.29 4.23 -2.65
N GLY A 88 -8.23 3.49 -2.33
CA GLY A 88 -6.83 3.80 -2.62
C GLY A 88 -5.88 2.91 -1.81
N VAL A 89 -4.56 3.03 -2.04
CA VAL A 89 -3.54 2.17 -1.41
C VAL A 89 -3.17 2.62 0.00
N GLY A 90 -2.84 3.90 0.20
CA GLY A 90 -2.51 4.43 1.53
C GLY A 90 -3.74 4.46 2.44
N VAL A 91 -3.55 4.75 3.73
CA VAL A 91 -4.63 5.06 4.70
C VAL A 91 -4.30 6.30 5.56
N ASP A 92 -3.40 7.15 5.07
CA ASP A 92 -2.80 8.30 5.78
C ASP A 92 -3.80 9.35 6.27
N ASN A 93 -4.97 9.44 5.62
CA ASN A 93 -6.06 10.34 5.96
C ASN A 93 -7.15 9.67 6.82
N VAL A 94 -6.89 8.49 7.39
CA VAL A 94 -7.80 7.79 8.31
C VAL A 94 -7.07 7.51 9.62
N CYS A 95 -7.63 7.94 10.75
CA CYS A 95 -7.09 7.61 12.06
C CYS A 95 -7.38 6.14 12.42
N VAL A 96 -6.48 5.25 12.01
CA VAL A 96 -6.61 3.80 12.18
C VAL A 96 -6.68 3.43 13.66
N GLU A 97 -5.94 4.12 14.54
CA GLU A 97 -5.93 3.84 15.98
C GLU A 97 -7.32 4.05 16.60
N ALA A 98 -7.98 5.16 16.28
CA ALA A 98 -9.30 5.47 16.80
C ALA A 98 -10.37 4.49 16.28
N ALA A 99 -10.30 4.10 15.00
CA ALA A 99 -11.21 3.12 14.41
C ALA A 99 -11.05 1.75 15.08
N THR A 100 -9.79 1.35 15.32
CA THR A 100 -9.43 0.12 16.00
C THR A 100 -9.99 0.07 17.42
N ALA A 101 -9.88 1.15 18.17
CA ALA A 101 -10.40 1.24 19.54
C ALA A 101 -11.93 1.08 19.63
N GLN A 102 -12.66 1.36 18.55
CA GLN A 102 -14.12 1.21 18.46
C GLN A 102 -14.57 -0.07 17.74
N GLY A 103 -13.63 -0.94 17.36
CA GLY A 103 -13.97 -2.17 16.64
C GLY A 103 -14.42 -1.93 15.19
N ILE A 104 -14.04 -0.79 14.59
CA ILE A 104 -14.41 -0.42 13.22
C ILE A 104 -13.29 -0.88 12.29
N PHE A 105 -13.62 -1.70 11.30
CA PHE A 105 -12.62 -2.12 10.30
C PHE A 105 -12.20 -0.95 9.41
N VAL A 106 -10.90 -0.82 9.16
CA VAL A 106 -10.37 0.10 8.14
C VAL A 106 -9.81 -0.74 7.00
N VAL A 107 -10.31 -0.52 5.79
CA VAL A 107 -9.91 -1.25 4.58
C VAL A 107 -9.38 -0.32 3.50
N ASN A 108 -8.47 -0.84 2.68
CA ASN A 108 -7.88 -0.14 1.53
C ASN A 108 -7.86 -1.04 0.29
N SER A 109 -7.35 -0.55 -0.83
CA SER A 109 -7.11 -1.37 -2.03
C SER A 109 -5.62 -1.40 -2.37
N PRO A 110 -4.84 -2.35 -1.83
CA PRO A 110 -3.38 -2.37 -1.99
C PRO A 110 -2.95 -2.72 -3.42
N ASN A 111 -3.81 -3.41 -4.18
CA ASN A 111 -3.49 -3.90 -5.53
C ASN A 111 -4.19 -3.15 -6.65
N GLY A 112 -5.23 -2.35 -6.37
CA GLY A 112 -6.05 -1.70 -7.41
C GLY A 112 -5.29 -0.68 -8.26
N ASN A 113 -4.17 -0.17 -7.75
CA ASN A 113 -3.30 0.77 -8.45
C ASN A 113 -2.08 0.10 -9.10
N THR A 114 -1.86 -1.20 -8.90
CA THR A 114 -0.62 -1.86 -9.32
C THR A 114 -0.44 -1.78 -10.84
N MET A 115 -1.50 -2.08 -11.61
CA MET A 115 -1.47 -1.98 -13.06
C MET A 115 -1.42 -0.54 -13.56
N ALA A 116 -2.12 0.42 -12.95
CA ALA A 116 -2.06 1.82 -13.40
C ALA A 116 -0.72 2.50 -13.07
N ALA A 117 -0.16 2.22 -11.91
CA ALA A 117 1.16 2.70 -11.52
C ALA A 117 2.23 2.06 -12.41
N ALA A 118 2.05 0.76 -12.73
CA ALA A 118 2.71 0.09 -13.84
C ALA A 118 2.52 0.99 -15.09
N GLU A 119 1.31 1.14 -15.59
CA GLU A 119 0.93 1.92 -16.78
C GLU A 119 1.16 3.44 -16.67
N LEU A 120 1.94 3.95 -15.73
CA LEU A 120 2.44 5.32 -15.81
C LEU A 120 3.93 5.37 -16.08
N THR A 121 4.73 4.64 -15.33
CA THR A 121 6.20 4.87 -15.40
C THR A 121 6.90 4.13 -16.56
N LEU A 122 6.36 3.05 -17.15
CA LEU A 122 6.85 2.62 -18.48
C LEU A 122 6.53 3.74 -19.48
N GLY A 123 5.41 4.44 -19.28
CA GLY A 123 4.97 5.58 -20.09
C GLY A 123 5.91 6.74 -20.02
N LEU A 124 6.31 7.10 -18.81
CA LEU A 124 7.35 8.09 -18.59
C LEU A 124 8.70 7.63 -19.15
N MET A 125 9.01 6.33 -19.11
CA MET A 125 10.26 5.78 -19.63
C MET A 125 10.32 5.73 -21.16
N MET A 126 9.26 5.31 -21.84
CA MET A 126 9.16 5.38 -23.30
C MET A 126 8.91 6.81 -23.78
N ALA A 127 8.21 7.66 -23.01
CA ALA A 127 8.13 9.10 -23.28
C ALA A 127 9.51 9.76 -23.26
N LEU A 128 10.42 9.33 -22.37
CA LEU A 128 11.81 9.79 -22.35
C LEU A 128 12.67 9.13 -23.43
N ALA A 129 12.59 7.81 -23.59
CA ALA A 129 13.41 7.05 -24.54
C ALA A 129 13.08 7.34 -26.02
N ARG A 130 11.83 7.74 -26.29
CA ARG A 130 11.31 7.91 -27.66
C ARG A 130 10.82 9.33 -27.95
N LYS A 131 10.96 10.29 -27.02
CA LYS A 131 10.32 11.63 -27.07
C LYS A 131 8.80 11.56 -27.15
N ILE A 132 8.26 10.56 -26.49
CA ILE A 132 6.87 10.23 -26.56
C ILE A 132 6.12 10.97 -25.39
N ALA A 133 6.35 12.28 -25.30
CA ALA A 133 5.26 13.29 -25.29
C ALA A 133 4.61 13.29 -26.68
N GLN A 134 4.24 12.04 -27.03
CA GLN A 134 3.58 11.41 -28.16
C GLN A 134 3.01 9.98 -27.75
N ALA A 135 2.90 9.49 -26.44
CA ALA A 135 2.55 8.07 -25.89
C ALA A 135 3.50 7.00 -25.11
N ASP A 136 3.06 6.33 -24.01
CA ASP A 136 3.30 4.87 -23.61
C ASP A 136 2.75 4.49 -22.19
N ALA A 137 2.63 3.17 -21.76
CA ALA A 137 3.10 2.55 -20.45
C ALA A 137 2.63 1.12 -19.90
N SER A 138 3.50 0.33 -19.17
CA SER A 138 3.42 -0.44 -17.83
C SER A 138 4.75 -0.89 -16.99
N VAL A 139 5.25 -0.28 -15.85
CA VAL A 139 6.64 -0.13 -15.23
C VAL A 139 7.52 -1.30 -14.71
N GLY A 140 7.82 -1.55 -13.41
CA GLY A 140 9.20 -1.78 -12.89
C GLY A 140 9.91 -3.11 -13.24
N THR A 141 9.28 -4.24 -12.91
CA THR A 141 9.74 -5.58 -13.35
C THR A 141 9.57 -5.74 -14.86
N HIS A 142 8.52 -5.10 -15.40
CA HIS A 142 8.34 -4.95 -16.84
C HIS A 142 9.41 -4.03 -17.45
N VAL A 143 10.00 -3.11 -16.70
CA VAL A 143 10.96 -2.10 -17.15
C VAL A 143 12.29 -2.75 -17.24
N ALA A 144 12.68 -3.54 -16.24
CA ALA A 144 13.86 -4.38 -16.36
C ALA A 144 13.74 -5.33 -17.58
N ARG A 145 12.59 -5.99 -17.77
CA ARG A 145 12.34 -6.85 -18.95
C ARG A 145 12.31 -6.09 -20.28
N VAL A 146 11.69 -4.93 -20.34
CA VAL A 146 11.55 -4.10 -21.55
C VAL A 146 12.86 -3.42 -21.88
N CYS A 147 13.57 -2.84 -20.91
CA CYS A 147 14.93 -2.32 -21.07
C CYS A 147 15.84 -3.42 -21.63
N ALA A 148 15.82 -4.62 -21.05
CA ALA A 148 16.59 -5.76 -21.58
C ALA A 148 16.17 -6.12 -23.02
N ALA A 149 14.87 -6.14 -23.33
CA ALA A 149 14.37 -6.39 -24.69
C ALA A 149 14.70 -5.27 -25.70
N LEU A 150 14.91 -4.04 -25.24
CA LEU A 150 15.35 -2.88 -26.04
C LEU A 150 16.87 -2.81 -26.19
N GLY A 151 17.61 -3.82 -25.70
CA GLY A 151 19.06 -3.88 -25.79
C GLY A 151 19.79 -3.03 -24.75
N MET A 152 19.08 -2.54 -23.72
CA MET A 152 19.69 -1.84 -22.59
C MET A 152 20.19 -2.85 -21.55
N GLU A 153 21.26 -2.50 -20.85
CA GLU A 153 21.71 -3.25 -19.68
C GLU A 153 20.91 -2.82 -18.44
N ALA A 154 20.10 -3.73 -17.90
CA ALA A 154 19.31 -3.46 -16.70
C ALA A 154 20.11 -3.84 -15.44
N LEU A 155 20.47 -2.85 -14.63
CA LEU A 155 20.97 -3.03 -13.28
C LEU A 155 19.83 -2.81 -12.28
N ALA A 156 19.76 -3.64 -11.26
CA ALA A 156 18.82 -3.50 -10.15
C ALA A 156 19.59 -3.47 -8.84
N TYR A 157 19.13 -2.67 -7.89
CA TYR A 157 19.53 -2.79 -6.49
C TYR A 157 18.26 -3.08 -5.71
N ASP A 158 18.19 -4.29 -5.19
CA ASP A 158 17.14 -4.70 -4.27
C ASP A 158 17.75 -5.73 -3.30
N PRO A 159 17.85 -5.39 -1.99
CA PRO A 159 18.46 -6.26 -1.01
C PRO A 159 17.69 -7.57 -0.76
N PHE A 160 16.49 -7.70 -1.31
CA PHE A 160 15.57 -8.81 -1.03
C PHE A 160 15.33 -9.70 -2.26
N ILE A 161 15.89 -9.36 -3.42
CA ILE A 161 15.94 -10.27 -4.58
C ILE A 161 17.27 -11.02 -4.62
N ASN A 162 17.20 -12.33 -4.85
CA ASN A 162 18.37 -13.15 -5.11
C ASN A 162 18.79 -13.10 -6.59
N GLU A 163 20.00 -13.57 -6.90
CA GLU A 163 20.52 -13.55 -8.28
C GLU A 163 19.67 -14.32 -9.29
N GLU A 164 19.03 -15.43 -8.87
CA GLU A 164 18.17 -16.23 -9.74
C GLU A 164 16.94 -15.44 -10.18
N LYS A 165 16.30 -14.73 -9.25
CA LYS A 165 15.14 -13.88 -9.52
C LYS A 165 15.52 -12.69 -10.39
N ALA A 166 16.68 -12.07 -10.15
CA ALA A 166 17.19 -10.98 -10.99
C ALA A 166 17.45 -11.44 -12.44
N LYS A 167 18.11 -12.60 -12.62
CA LYS A 167 18.33 -13.22 -13.94
C LYS A 167 17.01 -13.53 -14.65
N ALA A 168 16.01 -14.05 -13.93
CA ALA A 168 14.68 -14.35 -14.51
C ALA A 168 13.89 -13.09 -14.95
N ILE A 169 14.27 -11.91 -14.44
CA ILE A 169 13.70 -10.62 -14.78
C ILE A 169 14.52 -9.92 -15.88
N GLY A 170 15.71 -10.43 -16.20
CA GLY A 170 16.60 -9.85 -17.21
C GLY A 170 17.46 -8.70 -16.68
N CYS A 171 17.67 -8.61 -15.36
CA CYS A 171 18.54 -7.61 -14.74
C CYS A 171 19.67 -8.26 -13.92
N LYS A 172 20.72 -7.46 -13.65
CA LYS A 172 21.78 -7.83 -12.70
C LYS A 172 21.50 -7.15 -11.37
N ASN A 173 21.34 -7.92 -10.29
CA ASN A 173 21.31 -7.35 -8.95
C ASN A 173 22.73 -6.93 -8.57
N VAL A 174 22.92 -5.66 -8.22
CA VAL A 174 24.21 -5.06 -7.88
C VAL A 174 24.05 -4.18 -6.65
N ALA A 175 25.14 -3.86 -5.97
CA ALA A 175 25.12 -2.89 -4.88
C ALA A 175 24.66 -1.51 -5.38
N LEU A 176 23.96 -0.75 -4.53
CA LEU A 176 23.42 0.58 -4.88
C LEU A 176 24.50 1.50 -5.46
N ASP A 177 25.68 1.55 -4.84
CA ASP A 177 26.76 2.43 -5.28
C ASP A 177 27.27 2.05 -6.68
N THR A 178 27.30 0.74 -6.99
CA THR A 178 27.62 0.24 -8.33
C THR A 178 26.54 0.62 -9.34
N LEU A 179 25.27 0.52 -8.96
CA LEU A 179 24.13 0.94 -9.79
C LEU A 179 24.25 2.44 -10.12
N LEU A 180 24.45 3.29 -9.12
CA LEU A 180 24.55 4.74 -9.30
C LEU A 180 25.72 5.12 -10.20
N ALA A 181 26.89 4.51 -10.01
CA ALA A 181 28.09 4.80 -10.79
C ALA A 181 28.02 4.34 -12.25
N SER A 182 27.17 3.35 -12.56
CA SER A 182 27.15 2.71 -13.87
C SER A 182 25.94 3.10 -14.73
N SER A 183 24.86 3.58 -14.09
CA SER A 183 23.57 3.79 -14.77
C SER A 183 23.48 5.15 -15.45
N ASP A 184 23.06 5.16 -16.72
CA ASP A 184 22.67 6.37 -17.45
C ASP A 184 21.28 6.88 -17.04
N PHE A 185 20.41 5.97 -16.63
CA PHE A 185 19.06 6.26 -16.15
C PHE A 185 18.82 5.50 -14.84
N ILE A 186 18.36 6.22 -13.81
CA ILE A 186 18.13 5.68 -12.47
C ILE A 186 16.65 5.91 -12.13
N THR A 187 15.90 4.84 -11.89
CA THR A 187 14.48 4.92 -11.49
C THR A 187 14.27 4.26 -10.14
N LEU A 188 13.50 4.91 -9.26
CA LEU A 188 13.26 4.44 -7.91
C LEU A 188 11.87 3.80 -7.78
N HIS A 189 11.86 2.61 -7.16
CA HIS A 189 10.66 1.80 -6.95
C HIS A 189 10.65 1.19 -5.53
N VAL A 190 10.87 2.04 -4.53
CA VAL A 190 10.97 1.62 -3.11
C VAL A 190 9.88 2.26 -2.26
N PRO A 191 9.41 1.60 -1.19
CA PRO A 191 8.56 2.24 -0.19
C PRO A 191 9.34 3.33 0.55
N LEU A 192 8.64 4.30 1.14
CA LEU A 192 9.24 5.26 2.08
C LEU A 192 9.22 4.66 3.48
N LEU A 193 10.41 4.40 4.01
CA LEU A 193 10.71 3.83 5.31
C LEU A 193 11.84 4.66 5.95
N GLU A 194 12.14 4.45 7.23
CA GLU A 194 13.23 5.16 7.90
C GLU A 194 14.60 4.94 7.22
N ASN A 195 14.83 3.73 6.70
CA ASN A 195 16.05 3.37 5.98
C ASN A 195 16.06 3.74 4.48
N THR A 196 14.92 4.10 3.89
CA THR A 196 14.82 4.55 2.48
C THR A 196 14.53 6.04 2.34
N ARG A 197 14.33 6.74 3.46
CA ARG A 197 14.23 8.20 3.50
C ARG A 197 15.56 8.80 3.08
N HIS A 198 15.52 9.66 2.06
CA HIS A 198 16.71 10.24 1.42
C HIS A 198 17.75 9.16 1.06
N LEU A 199 17.27 7.99 0.60
CA LEU A 199 18.11 6.93 0.04
C LEU A 199 19.05 7.49 -1.04
N ILE A 200 18.53 8.42 -1.84
CA ILE A 200 19.35 9.27 -2.72
C ILE A 200 19.49 10.64 -2.07
N ASN A 201 20.56 10.79 -1.30
CA ASN A 201 20.98 12.03 -0.66
C ASN A 201 22.15 12.69 -1.43
N ALA A 202 22.60 13.84 -0.97
CA ALA A 202 23.73 14.56 -1.57
C ALA A 202 25.03 13.73 -1.65
N GLU A 203 25.27 12.79 -0.74
CA GLU A 203 26.44 11.90 -0.80
C GLU A 203 26.32 10.87 -1.91
N LYS A 204 25.14 10.25 -2.05
CA LYS A 204 24.85 9.27 -3.11
C LYS A 204 24.80 9.91 -4.49
N LEU A 205 24.33 11.16 -4.61
CA LEU A 205 24.36 11.89 -5.87
C LEU A 205 25.79 12.08 -6.43
N LYS A 206 26.80 12.20 -5.56
CA LYS A 206 28.21 12.29 -6.01
C LYS A 206 28.72 11.01 -6.66
N LEU A 207 28.10 9.87 -6.36
CA LEU A 207 28.43 8.58 -6.97
C LEU A 207 27.76 8.39 -8.32
N ILE A 208 26.76 9.21 -8.65
CA ILE A 208 26.03 9.07 -9.90
C ILE A 208 26.95 9.39 -11.09
N LYS A 209 26.82 8.56 -12.13
CA LYS A 209 27.45 8.82 -13.43
C LYS A 209 27.10 10.22 -13.93
N LYS A 210 28.10 11.04 -14.23
CA LYS A 210 27.88 12.39 -14.77
C LYS A 210 27.04 12.34 -16.04
N GLY A 211 26.00 13.16 -16.09
CA GLY A 211 25.06 13.18 -17.21
C GLY A 211 23.96 12.11 -17.14
N ALA A 212 23.86 11.37 -16.04
CA ALA A 212 22.73 10.48 -15.82
C ALA A 212 21.43 11.26 -15.56
N CYS A 213 20.31 10.57 -15.75
CA CYS A 213 18.98 11.07 -15.41
C CYS A 213 18.38 10.29 -14.23
N ILE A 214 17.66 10.97 -13.34
CA ILE A 214 17.02 10.35 -12.18
C ILE A 214 15.49 10.47 -12.24
N ILE A 215 14.77 9.42 -11.86
CA ILE A 215 13.31 9.32 -11.93
C ILE A 215 12.76 8.80 -10.61
N ASN A 216 11.79 9.51 -10.02
CA ASN A 216 11.04 9.03 -8.86
C ASN A 216 9.52 9.21 -9.04
N ALA A 217 8.85 8.10 -9.27
CA ALA A 217 7.39 8.00 -9.29
C ALA A 217 6.85 7.06 -8.19
N ALA A 218 7.67 6.73 -7.19
CA ALA A 218 7.33 5.76 -6.16
C ALA A 218 6.79 6.43 -4.88
N ARG A 219 7.66 7.10 -4.13
CA ARG A 219 7.29 7.83 -2.91
C ARG A 219 8.12 9.11 -2.76
N GLY A 220 7.46 10.19 -2.34
CA GLY A 220 8.12 11.44 -1.95
C GLY A 220 9.06 11.22 -0.75
N GLY A 221 10.12 12.00 -0.63
CA GLY A 221 11.10 11.89 0.46
C GLY A 221 12.08 10.72 0.37
N VAL A 222 11.98 9.84 -0.65
CA VAL A 222 13.03 8.84 -0.95
C VAL A 222 14.26 9.50 -1.56
N ILE A 223 14.05 10.58 -2.30
CA ILE A 223 15.10 11.45 -2.84
C ILE A 223 15.12 12.73 -2.00
N ASP A 224 16.31 13.23 -1.69
CA ASP A 224 16.50 14.61 -1.25
C ASP A 224 16.32 15.56 -2.45
N GLU A 225 15.16 16.22 -2.52
CA GLU A 225 14.77 17.12 -3.61
C GLU A 225 15.73 18.31 -3.77
N LYS A 226 16.27 18.82 -2.66
CA LYS A 226 17.22 19.95 -2.67
C LYS A 226 18.53 19.50 -3.29
N ALA A 227 19.04 18.35 -2.86
CA ALA A 227 20.27 17.80 -3.38
C ALA A 227 20.16 17.50 -4.89
N VAL A 228 19.01 17.01 -5.36
CA VAL A 228 18.78 16.80 -6.80
C VAL A 228 18.72 18.12 -7.56
N ALA A 229 18.02 19.13 -7.04
CA ALA A 229 18.01 20.46 -7.66
C ALA A 229 19.42 21.05 -7.80
N GLU A 230 20.25 20.91 -6.77
CA GLU A 230 21.66 21.33 -6.81
C GLU A 230 22.46 20.56 -7.86
N ALA A 231 22.36 19.23 -7.89
CA ALA A 231 23.04 18.38 -8.87
C ALA A 231 22.62 18.67 -10.33
N LEU A 232 21.37 19.09 -10.55
CA LEU A 232 20.90 19.57 -11.85
C LEU A 232 21.52 20.94 -12.19
N MET A 233 21.59 21.85 -11.22
CA MET A 233 22.16 23.17 -11.42
C MET A 233 23.66 23.10 -11.76
N THR A 234 24.40 22.19 -11.12
CA THR A 234 25.83 21.93 -11.40
C THR A 234 26.07 21.07 -12.65
N ASN A 235 25.02 20.58 -13.31
CA ASN A 235 25.06 19.65 -14.46
C ASN A 235 25.72 18.30 -14.14
N GLU A 236 25.72 17.88 -12.89
CA GLU A 236 26.08 16.50 -12.53
C GLU A 236 25.00 15.53 -13.02
N LEU A 237 23.73 15.94 -12.90
CA LEU A 237 22.59 15.27 -13.54
C LEU A 237 22.23 15.97 -14.86
N ALA A 238 21.95 15.18 -15.90
CA ALA A 238 21.43 15.69 -17.16
C ALA A 238 19.92 15.95 -17.10
N GLY A 239 19.20 15.35 -16.14
CA GLY A 239 17.77 15.58 -15.96
C GLY A 239 17.17 14.83 -14.78
N ALA A 240 15.97 15.27 -14.37
CA ALA A 240 15.18 14.62 -13.33
C ALA A 240 13.69 14.58 -13.67
N ALA A 241 12.99 13.51 -13.29
CA ALA A 241 11.54 13.39 -13.41
C ALA A 241 10.93 12.92 -12.08
N LEU A 242 10.06 13.72 -11.47
CA LEU A 242 9.42 13.40 -10.20
C LEU A 242 7.89 13.52 -10.32
N ASP A 243 7.18 12.47 -9.91
CA ASP A 243 5.72 12.48 -9.76
C ASP A 243 5.28 12.67 -8.30
N VAL A 244 6.19 12.43 -7.36
CA VAL A 244 5.90 12.38 -5.92
C VAL A 244 6.87 13.28 -5.18
N PHE A 245 6.39 13.98 -4.15
CA PHE A 245 7.16 15.00 -3.43
C PHE A 245 7.08 14.79 -1.93
N GLU A 246 8.12 15.19 -1.19
CA GLU A 246 8.17 15.07 0.27
C GLU A 246 7.06 15.89 0.94
N ASN A 247 6.70 17.04 0.35
CA ASN A 247 5.61 17.87 0.81
C ASN A 247 4.69 18.31 -0.35
N GLU A 248 3.73 17.46 -0.69
CA GLU A 248 2.81 17.70 -1.81
C GLU A 248 1.81 18.83 -1.54
N LYS A 249 1.51 19.12 -0.27
CA LYS A 249 0.55 20.19 0.11
C LYS A 249 1.15 21.59 -0.02
N GLU A 250 2.47 21.70 0.10
CA GLU A 250 3.21 22.97 0.04
C GLU A 250 4.07 23.07 -1.23
N PHE A 251 3.64 22.42 -2.31
CA PHE A 251 4.31 22.46 -3.61
C PHE A 251 4.08 23.82 -4.29
N THR A 252 4.83 24.82 -3.82
CA THR A 252 4.79 26.22 -4.25
C THR A 252 5.92 26.56 -5.21
N LYS A 253 5.88 27.76 -5.83
CA LYS A 253 6.94 28.25 -6.74
C LYS A 253 8.35 28.29 -6.13
N ASP A 254 8.45 28.32 -4.81
CA ASP A 254 9.74 28.34 -4.11
C ASP A 254 10.40 26.96 -4.05
N ASN A 255 9.76 25.91 -4.58
CA ASN A 255 10.35 24.58 -4.64
C ASN A 255 11.63 24.58 -5.52
N PRO A 256 12.77 24.06 -5.02
CA PRO A 256 14.04 24.04 -5.74
C PRO A 256 14.01 23.34 -7.11
N LEU A 257 13.18 22.31 -7.27
CA LEU A 257 13.03 21.60 -8.54
C LEU A 257 12.24 22.43 -9.56
N ILE A 258 11.28 23.23 -9.12
CA ILE A 258 10.59 24.21 -9.98
C ILE A 258 11.60 25.27 -10.44
N GLN A 259 12.40 25.80 -9.52
CA GLN A 259 13.44 26.77 -9.88
C GLN A 259 14.46 26.19 -10.86
N ALA A 260 14.92 24.94 -10.65
CA ALA A 260 15.81 24.28 -11.60
C ALA A 260 15.17 24.18 -13.00
N LYS A 261 13.88 23.82 -13.07
CA LYS A 261 13.11 23.79 -14.32
C LYS A 261 13.02 25.16 -14.99
N GLU A 262 12.68 26.21 -14.23
CA GLU A 262 12.58 27.59 -14.73
C GLU A 262 13.93 28.13 -15.21
N ASN A 263 15.03 27.68 -14.62
CA ASN A 263 16.40 27.95 -15.08
C ASN A 263 16.83 27.11 -16.31
N GLY A 264 15.88 26.45 -16.98
CA GLY A 264 16.11 25.74 -18.24
C GLY A 264 16.73 24.35 -18.07
N LYS A 265 16.77 23.80 -16.85
CA LYS A 265 17.21 22.41 -16.63
C LYS A 265 16.13 21.43 -17.09
N ASN A 266 16.56 20.24 -17.51
CA ASN A 266 15.68 19.18 -17.97
C ASN A 266 14.96 18.51 -16.80
N VAL A 267 13.89 19.14 -16.31
CA VAL A 267 13.14 18.69 -15.14
C VAL A 267 11.66 18.50 -15.48
N ILE A 268 11.13 17.33 -15.17
CA ILE A 268 9.72 16.98 -15.31
C ILE A 268 9.13 16.82 -13.91
N LEU A 269 8.00 17.49 -13.66
CA LEU A 269 7.28 17.46 -12.40
C LEU A 269 5.82 17.19 -12.73
N THR A 270 5.25 16.12 -12.19
CA THR A 270 3.83 15.77 -12.34
C THR A 270 3.17 15.67 -10.96
N PRO A 271 1.90 16.08 -10.81
CA PRO A 271 1.29 16.25 -9.48
C PRO A 271 0.69 14.93 -8.96
N HIS A 272 1.54 13.94 -8.68
CA HIS A 272 1.16 12.64 -8.10
C HIS A 272 0.05 11.95 -8.89
N ILE A 273 0.21 11.88 -10.20
CA ILE A 273 -0.78 11.30 -11.10
C ILE A 273 -0.59 9.79 -11.33
N GLY A 274 0.36 9.17 -10.63
CA GLY A 274 0.62 7.71 -10.54
C GLY A 274 -0.58 6.79 -10.69
N ALA A 275 -1.68 7.11 -10.01
CA ALA A 275 -2.90 6.30 -9.96
C ALA A 275 -4.14 7.01 -10.53
N SER A 276 -3.95 8.11 -11.26
CA SER A 276 -5.06 8.93 -11.79
C SER A 276 -5.58 8.40 -13.14
N THR A 277 -5.80 7.09 -13.26
CA THR A 277 -6.42 6.45 -14.43
C THR A 277 -7.84 5.98 -14.12
N PHE A 278 -8.70 5.87 -15.13
CA PHE A 278 -10.08 5.40 -14.96
C PHE A 278 -10.09 3.96 -14.40
N GLU A 279 -9.23 3.10 -14.95
CA GLU A 279 -9.11 1.69 -14.60
C GLU A 279 -8.63 1.51 -13.15
N ALA A 280 -7.65 2.29 -12.68
CA ALA A 280 -7.27 2.27 -11.27
C ALA A 280 -8.42 2.72 -10.37
N GLN A 281 -9.09 3.83 -10.73
CA GLN A 281 -10.21 4.33 -9.94
C GLN A 281 -11.37 3.34 -9.88
N HIS A 282 -11.64 2.65 -10.98
CA HIS A 282 -12.61 1.57 -11.05
C HIS A 282 -12.20 0.39 -10.15
N ASN A 283 -10.98 -0.11 -10.30
CA ASN A 283 -10.50 -1.28 -9.56
C ASN A 283 -10.47 -1.04 -8.05
N VAL A 284 -9.97 0.12 -7.59
CA VAL A 284 -9.97 0.43 -6.14
C VAL A 284 -11.37 0.62 -5.59
N ALA A 285 -12.29 1.18 -6.38
CA ALA A 285 -13.68 1.35 -5.97
C ALA A 285 -14.40 -0.01 -5.86
N VAL A 286 -14.24 -0.89 -6.84
CA VAL A 286 -14.79 -2.25 -6.83
C VAL A 286 -14.25 -3.06 -5.66
N ASP A 287 -12.93 -3.06 -5.46
CA ASP A 287 -12.27 -3.81 -4.38
C ASP A 287 -12.80 -3.40 -3.00
N VAL A 288 -12.84 -2.09 -2.70
CA VAL A 288 -13.34 -1.62 -1.41
C VAL A 288 -14.85 -1.85 -1.26
N ALA A 289 -15.65 -1.71 -2.32
CA ALA A 289 -17.09 -1.99 -2.28
C ALA A 289 -17.40 -3.47 -2.01
N LEU A 290 -16.62 -4.41 -2.57
CA LEU A 290 -16.73 -5.84 -2.26
C LEU A 290 -16.41 -6.13 -0.80
N GLN A 291 -15.41 -5.44 -0.23
CA GLN A 291 -15.08 -5.59 1.19
C GLN A 291 -16.13 -4.99 2.12
N PHE A 292 -16.83 -3.93 1.70
CA PHE A 292 -18.03 -3.45 2.40
C PHE A 292 -19.11 -4.51 2.42
N LYS A 293 -19.37 -5.15 1.27
CA LYS A 293 -20.35 -6.22 1.17
C LYS A 293 -20.01 -7.37 2.10
N GLU A 294 -18.77 -7.86 2.05
CA GLU A 294 -18.32 -8.96 2.88
C GLU A 294 -18.42 -8.62 4.37
N THR A 295 -17.93 -7.44 4.78
CA THR A 295 -17.90 -7.02 6.19
C THR A 295 -19.30 -6.78 6.76
N LEU A 296 -20.16 -6.07 6.02
CA LEU A 296 -21.50 -5.74 6.50
C LEU A 296 -22.40 -6.98 6.58
N LEU A 297 -22.20 -7.96 5.70
CA LEU A 297 -22.88 -9.26 5.77
C LEU A 297 -22.29 -10.22 6.81
N GLY A 298 -21.32 -9.78 7.63
CA GLY A 298 -20.75 -10.53 8.74
C GLY A 298 -19.51 -11.37 8.40
N GLY A 299 -18.99 -11.25 7.18
CA GLY A 299 -17.68 -11.76 6.78
C GLY A 299 -16.53 -10.88 7.30
N LEU A 300 -15.30 -11.28 6.99
CA LEU A 300 -14.11 -10.51 7.35
C LEU A 300 -13.55 -9.80 6.11
N PRO A 301 -13.19 -8.52 6.22
CA PRO A 301 -12.54 -7.81 5.11
C PRO A 301 -11.15 -8.37 4.78
N GLN A 302 -10.87 -8.47 3.48
CA GLN A 302 -9.61 -9.02 2.97
C GLN A 302 -8.41 -8.08 3.03
N SER A 303 -8.60 -6.77 3.19
CA SER A 303 -7.48 -5.82 3.27
C SER A 303 -7.49 -5.01 4.56
N ALA A 304 -8.21 -5.47 5.60
CA ALA A 304 -8.30 -4.72 6.83
C ALA A 304 -6.92 -4.46 7.44
N VAL A 305 -6.58 -3.17 7.54
CA VAL A 305 -5.29 -2.73 8.08
C VAL A 305 -5.25 -2.86 9.60
N ASN A 306 -6.41 -3.07 10.25
CA ASN A 306 -6.57 -3.19 11.70
C ASN A 306 -7.33 -4.45 12.17
N LEU A 307 -7.35 -5.51 11.35
CA LEU A 307 -8.09 -6.76 11.60
C LEU A 307 -7.83 -7.40 12.97
N GLN A 308 -6.63 -7.18 13.53
CA GLN A 308 -6.11 -7.83 14.73
C GLN A 308 -6.84 -7.47 16.05
N CYS A 309 -7.55 -6.33 16.13
CA CYS A 309 -8.05 -5.81 17.42
C CYS A 309 -9.56 -5.91 17.62
N VAL A 310 -10.33 -6.33 16.60
CA VAL A 310 -11.81 -6.27 16.62
C VAL A 310 -12.44 -7.52 17.25
N ARG A 311 -11.69 -8.62 17.45
CA ARG A 311 -12.24 -9.93 17.87
C ARG A 311 -12.45 -10.11 19.39
N SER A 312 -11.51 -9.67 20.25
CA SER A 312 -11.75 -9.57 21.70
C SER A 312 -10.63 -8.79 22.39
N GLN A 313 -10.98 -8.05 23.45
CA GLN A 313 -10.02 -7.25 24.23
C GLN A 313 -9.00 -8.12 24.98
N HIS A 314 -9.35 -9.38 25.27
CA HIS A 314 -8.41 -10.37 25.84
C HIS A 314 -7.40 -10.90 24.82
N LEU A 315 -7.82 -11.12 23.58
CA LEU A 315 -6.93 -11.59 22.51
C LEU A 315 -5.89 -10.52 22.13
N ALA A 316 -6.25 -9.23 22.20
CA ALA A 316 -5.37 -8.12 21.85
C ALA A 316 -4.00 -8.15 22.57
N SER A 317 -3.99 -8.48 23.86
CA SER A 317 -2.74 -8.58 24.65
C SER A 317 -1.87 -9.75 24.16
N PHE A 318 -2.46 -10.89 23.83
CA PHE A 318 -1.75 -12.05 23.31
C PHE A 318 -1.28 -11.85 21.88
N VAL A 319 -2.03 -11.10 21.06
CA VAL A 319 -1.63 -10.71 19.70
C VAL A 319 -0.38 -9.83 19.74
N ASN A 320 -0.37 -8.80 20.58
CA ASN A 320 0.82 -7.94 20.74
C ASN A 320 2.03 -8.73 21.24
N LEU A 321 1.82 -9.69 22.14
CA LEU A 321 2.86 -10.59 22.60
C LEU A 321 3.37 -11.48 21.45
N ALA A 322 2.47 -12.10 20.69
CA ALA A 322 2.81 -12.97 19.56
C ALA A 322 3.60 -12.20 18.48
N GLU A 323 3.17 -10.99 18.11
CA GLU A 323 3.90 -10.13 17.16
C GLU A 323 5.29 -9.76 17.70
N THR A 324 5.38 -9.46 18.99
CA THR A 324 6.66 -9.13 19.64
C THR A 324 7.61 -10.33 19.68
N LEU A 325 7.10 -11.53 19.97
CA LEU A 325 7.87 -12.77 19.89
C LEU A 325 8.33 -13.06 18.46
N GLY A 326 7.47 -12.85 17.46
CA GLY A 326 7.84 -12.97 16.05
C GLY A 326 8.98 -12.03 15.66
N ARG A 327 8.91 -10.75 16.06
CA ARG A 327 10.00 -9.77 15.84
C ARG A 327 11.28 -10.17 16.55
N LEU A 328 11.18 -10.68 17.77
CA LEU A 328 12.32 -11.15 18.54
C LEU A 328 13.00 -12.33 17.83
N CYS A 329 12.22 -13.34 17.43
CA CYS A 329 12.73 -14.48 16.67
C CYS A 329 13.40 -14.03 15.37
N SER A 330 12.83 -13.06 14.66
CA SER A 330 13.45 -12.54 13.44
C SER A 330 14.81 -11.90 13.69
N LYS A 331 15.02 -11.24 14.84
CA LYS A 331 16.29 -10.60 15.18
C LYS A 331 17.35 -11.57 15.72
N LEU A 332 16.92 -12.72 16.23
CA LEU A 332 17.82 -13.73 16.80
C LEU A 332 18.32 -14.74 15.75
N VAL A 333 17.79 -14.70 14.53
CA VAL A 333 18.12 -15.66 13.47
C VAL A 333 18.52 -14.89 12.21
N ASP A 334 19.79 -15.01 11.82
CA ASP A 334 20.33 -14.35 10.62
C ASP A 334 20.04 -15.15 9.33
N GLU A 335 19.74 -16.45 9.46
CA GLU A 335 19.47 -17.36 8.34
C GLU A 335 17.99 -17.41 7.92
N PRO A 336 17.66 -17.89 6.70
CA PRO A 336 16.28 -18.10 6.28
C PRO A 336 15.54 -19.10 7.19
N VAL A 337 14.35 -18.72 7.66
CA VAL A 337 13.52 -19.56 8.52
C VAL A 337 12.57 -20.39 7.66
N GLU A 338 12.66 -21.72 7.75
CA GLU A 338 11.80 -22.66 7.02
C GLU A 338 10.47 -22.93 7.73
N THR A 339 10.45 -22.86 9.07
CA THR A 339 9.26 -23.16 9.87
C THR A 339 9.13 -22.21 11.05
N LEU A 340 7.94 -21.62 11.21
CA LEU A 340 7.54 -20.89 12.41
C LEU A 340 6.53 -21.74 13.21
N HIS A 341 6.95 -22.20 14.39
CA HIS A 341 6.11 -23.03 15.26
C HIS A 341 5.67 -22.26 16.51
N LEU A 342 4.38 -21.94 16.60
CA LEU A 342 3.77 -21.37 17.79
C LEU A 342 3.27 -22.50 18.72
N LYS A 343 3.85 -22.58 19.93
CA LYS A 343 3.36 -23.48 20.99
C LYS A 343 2.51 -22.68 21.98
N ILE A 344 1.25 -23.03 22.12
CA ILE A 344 0.33 -22.40 23.06
C ILE A 344 0.11 -23.34 24.24
N ARG A 345 0.28 -22.83 25.45
CA ARG A 345 -0.07 -23.54 26.68
C ARG A 345 -1.21 -22.85 27.43
N GLY A 346 -2.24 -23.60 27.80
CA GLY A 346 -3.39 -23.10 28.57
C GLY A 346 -4.68 -22.88 27.76
N SER A 347 -5.62 -22.14 28.34
CA SER A 347 -7.01 -22.04 27.90
C SER A 347 -7.24 -21.02 26.77
N ILE A 348 -6.62 -21.23 25.60
CA ILE A 348 -6.89 -20.45 24.37
C ILE A 348 -7.71 -21.32 23.40
N GLU A 349 -8.77 -20.76 22.81
CA GLU A 349 -9.63 -21.45 21.82
C GLU A 349 -8.88 -21.74 20.50
N SER A 350 -9.35 -22.69 19.69
CA SER A 350 -8.68 -23.07 18.42
C SER A 350 -8.67 -21.92 17.41
N ALA A 351 -9.78 -21.20 17.27
CA ALA A 351 -9.88 -20.06 16.37
C ALA A 351 -8.92 -18.90 16.73
N ASP A 352 -8.61 -18.73 18.01
CA ASP A 352 -7.66 -17.73 18.49
C ASP A 352 -6.21 -18.16 18.28
N ALA A 353 -5.93 -19.46 18.25
CA ALA A 353 -4.58 -19.99 18.05
C ALA A 353 -4.04 -19.67 16.65
N ASP A 354 -4.88 -19.78 15.63
CA ASP A 354 -4.53 -19.40 14.26
C ASP A 354 -4.25 -17.89 14.17
N VAL A 355 -5.00 -17.08 14.92
CA VAL A 355 -4.78 -15.63 14.97
C VAL A 355 -3.41 -15.32 15.57
N LEU A 356 -3.06 -15.96 16.69
CA LEU A 356 -1.76 -15.77 17.31
C LEU A 356 -0.60 -16.25 16.42
N LEU A 357 -0.79 -17.34 15.68
CA LEU A 357 0.21 -17.83 14.72
C LEU A 357 0.44 -16.81 13.59
N LEU A 358 -0.64 -16.26 13.02
CA LEU A 358 -0.56 -15.24 11.98
C LEU A 358 0.04 -13.92 12.51
N SER A 359 -0.26 -13.54 13.76
CA SER A 359 0.37 -12.37 14.41
C SER A 359 1.86 -12.56 14.65
N ALA A 360 2.29 -13.76 15.08
CA ALA A 360 3.71 -14.09 15.21
C ALA A 360 4.42 -14.10 13.84
N ALA A 361 3.79 -14.69 12.83
CA ALA A 361 4.29 -14.68 11.46
C ALA A 361 4.41 -13.25 10.92
N GLN A 362 3.42 -12.39 11.19
CA GLN A 362 3.43 -11.00 10.78
C GLN A 362 4.58 -10.25 11.45
N GLY A 363 4.78 -10.42 12.77
CA GLY A 363 5.90 -9.82 13.48
C GLY A 363 7.25 -10.24 12.91
N MET A 364 7.40 -11.52 12.56
CA MET A 364 8.64 -12.06 11.99
C MET A 364 8.89 -11.59 10.55
N LEU A 365 7.86 -11.61 9.71
CA LEU A 365 7.97 -11.27 8.29
C LEU A 365 8.03 -9.75 8.06
N ARG A 366 7.42 -8.92 8.92
CA ARG A 366 7.52 -7.45 8.86
C ARG A 366 8.96 -6.95 8.89
N THR A 367 9.84 -7.66 9.57
CA THR A 367 11.27 -7.31 9.68
C THR A 367 12.12 -7.94 8.58
N ARG A 368 11.54 -8.75 7.69
CA ARG A 368 12.27 -9.51 6.65
C ARG A 368 11.71 -9.32 5.23
N CYS A 369 10.58 -8.65 5.06
CA CYS A 369 9.89 -8.48 3.78
C CYS A 369 9.66 -6.99 3.46
N ASP A 370 9.78 -6.62 2.18
CA ASP A 370 9.53 -5.24 1.69
C ASP A 370 8.07 -4.86 1.54
N HIS A 371 7.21 -5.86 1.41
CA HIS A 371 5.79 -5.64 1.33
C HIS A 371 5.26 -5.36 2.74
N VAL A 372 4.29 -4.44 2.84
CA VAL A 372 3.57 -4.22 4.09
C VAL A 372 2.92 -5.53 4.50
N VAL A 373 3.52 -6.24 5.47
CA VAL A 373 2.96 -7.49 5.99
C VAL A 373 1.85 -7.11 6.97
N ASN A 374 0.65 -7.54 6.65
CA ASN A 374 -0.55 -7.42 7.47
C ASN A 374 -1.18 -8.79 7.65
N PHE A 375 -2.18 -8.85 8.53
CA PHE A 375 -2.77 -10.10 8.95
C PHE A 375 -3.40 -10.91 7.80
N VAL A 376 -3.78 -10.24 6.71
CA VAL A 376 -4.46 -10.90 5.59
C VAL A 376 -3.48 -11.41 4.55
N ASN A 377 -2.41 -10.68 4.27
CA ASN A 377 -1.39 -11.12 3.31
C ASN A 377 -0.30 -12.00 3.93
N VAL A 378 -0.16 -12.03 5.27
CA VAL A 378 0.92 -12.77 5.95
C VAL A 378 0.97 -14.24 5.57
N LYS A 379 -0.18 -14.89 5.37
CA LYS A 379 -0.24 -16.31 4.98
C LYS A 379 0.27 -16.53 3.55
N ARG A 380 -0.11 -15.65 2.62
CA ARG A 380 0.39 -15.68 1.24
C ARG A 380 1.88 -15.40 1.19
N ILE A 381 2.35 -14.38 1.92
CA ILE A 381 3.76 -14.02 2.00
C ILE A 381 4.57 -15.17 2.61
N ALA A 382 4.08 -15.81 3.68
CA ALA A 382 4.72 -16.99 4.24
C ALA A 382 4.88 -18.10 3.18
N GLN A 383 3.85 -18.37 2.38
CA GLN A 383 3.92 -19.36 1.28
C GLN A 383 4.93 -18.96 0.19
N GLU A 384 4.97 -17.69 -0.21
CA GLU A 384 5.93 -17.16 -1.20
C GLU A 384 7.37 -17.32 -0.72
N HIS A 385 7.59 -17.14 0.59
CA HIS A 385 8.89 -17.33 1.23
C HIS A 385 9.16 -18.79 1.67
N LYS A 386 8.29 -19.74 1.31
CA LYS A 386 8.37 -21.15 1.73
C LYS A 386 8.47 -21.35 3.24
N LEU A 387 7.91 -20.41 4.01
CA LEU A 387 7.80 -20.48 5.46
C LEU A 387 6.56 -21.29 5.84
N GLU A 388 6.78 -22.43 6.48
CA GLU A 388 5.71 -23.24 7.04
C GLU A 388 5.24 -22.66 8.39
N LEU A 389 3.93 -22.52 8.56
CA LEU A 389 3.31 -22.01 9.79
C LEU A 389 2.65 -23.16 10.55
N VAL A 390 3.15 -23.45 11.75
CA VAL A 390 2.67 -24.56 12.58
C VAL A 390 2.21 -24.05 13.93
N VAL A 391 1.04 -24.48 14.39
CA VAL A 391 0.57 -24.23 15.76
C VAL A 391 0.34 -25.55 16.48
N SER A 392 0.79 -25.64 17.73
CA SER A 392 0.47 -26.75 18.61
C SER A 392 -0.01 -26.25 19.97
N LYS A 393 -0.89 -27.05 20.57
CA LYS A 393 -1.46 -26.78 21.90
C LYS A 393 -0.99 -27.84 22.89
N GLY A 394 -0.67 -27.40 24.10
CA GLY A 394 -0.35 -28.28 25.20
C GLY A 394 -0.94 -27.78 26.51
N ASP A 395 -1.11 -28.67 27.48
CA ASP A 395 -1.44 -28.27 28.84
C ASP A 395 -0.20 -27.76 29.56
N TRP A 396 -0.39 -26.88 30.54
CA TRP A 396 0.70 -26.40 31.41
C TRP A 396 1.34 -27.52 32.23
N MET A 397 0.65 -28.67 32.39
CA MET A 397 1.01 -29.74 33.32
C MET A 397 1.49 -31.04 32.65
N LYS A 398 2.11 -30.98 31.46
CA LYS A 398 2.89 -32.09 30.89
C LYS A 398 4.23 -31.65 30.33
#